data_AF-A0A9P3CLB5-F1
#
_entry.id   AF-A0A9P3CLB5-F1
#
_cell.length_a   1.000
_cell.length_b   1.000
_cell.length_c   1.000
_cell.angle_alpha   90.00
_cell.angle_beta   90.00
_cell.angle_gamma   90.00
#
_symmetry.space_group_name_H-M   'P 1'
#
loop_
_entity.id
_entity.type
_entity.pdbx_description
1 polymer ?
#
loop_
_entity_poly.entity_id
_entity_poly.type
_entity_poly.pdbx_seq_one_letter_code
_entity_poly.pdbx_strand_id
1 'polypeptide(L)'
;MRSMSHPEDGTSRLPGYRPGCGPSRCPLPRPLCNLWPDNGYEDDILGPMIRALKASSEAALERQVVEVLLGVPYLPPTDAFYKLVDAADKSLRNAGLSSPRRAQHNGQYAGIDKGVNFDCLFPPPLDIQRGEEADDDLVVLAIEATRHSLSLSIWHAECTMWESIRQALQLFKLGSIALTVCREQQDPRCLHELERIVRQITAVPIDAGGSVYDRISAVVVFGEDAEDQDLNSVIRTVLQEQYSNSIIRLGTRASGQSGTFAASRGLAIMMWGITEAEEQRRRFELH
;
A
#
# COMPACT_ATOMS: atom_id res chain seq x y z
N MET A 1 -55.59 -54.96 30.98
CA MET A 1 -54.56 -55.78 31.66
C MET A 1 -53.22 -55.02 31.61
N ARG A 2 -52.33 -55.22 32.60
CA ARG A 2 -50.86 -54.93 32.68
C ARG A 2 -50.19 -53.95 31.67
N SER A 3 -49.21 -53.11 32.01
CA SER A 3 -48.68 -52.59 33.30
C SER A 3 -47.68 -51.44 32.98
N MET A 4 -47.29 -50.64 33.99
CA MET A 4 -46.43 -49.44 33.85
C MET A 4 -44.94 -49.71 33.60
N SER A 5 -44.23 -48.79 32.93
CA SER A 5 -42.88 -48.32 33.32
C SER A 5 -42.54 -46.93 32.72
N HIS A 6 -42.09 -45.99 33.55
CA HIS A 6 -41.56 -44.63 33.26
C HIS A 6 -41.00 -44.08 34.60
N PRO A 7 -40.36 -42.88 34.69
CA PRO A 7 -39.79 -42.02 33.63
C PRO A 7 -38.38 -42.53 33.21
N GLU A 8 -37.18 -41.90 33.19
CA GLU A 8 -36.55 -40.57 33.43
C GLU A 8 -35.24 -40.55 32.57
N ASP A 9 -34.54 -39.45 32.28
CA ASP A 9 -34.88 -38.10 31.79
C ASP A 9 -33.67 -37.61 30.92
N GLY A 10 -33.74 -36.44 30.29
CA GLY A 10 -32.60 -35.90 29.54
C GLY A 10 -32.84 -34.57 28.82
N THR A 11 -33.05 -33.48 29.57
CA THR A 11 -33.05 -32.11 28.98
C THR A 11 -31.77 -31.85 28.17
N SER A 12 -31.84 -31.23 26.99
CA SER A 12 -31.97 -29.78 26.89
C SER A 12 -32.48 -29.29 25.54
N ARG A 13 -33.31 -28.23 25.58
CA ARG A 13 -33.69 -27.43 24.40
C ARG A 13 -32.53 -26.49 24.05
N LEU A 14 -32.14 -26.41 22.78
CA LEU A 14 -31.41 -25.23 22.27
C LEU A 14 -32.41 -24.22 21.69
N PRO A 15 -32.32 -22.92 22.06
CA PRO A 15 -33.35 -21.93 21.75
C PRO A 15 -33.26 -21.38 20.32
N GLY A 16 -34.36 -20.79 19.87
CA GLY A 16 -34.56 -20.38 18.48
C GLY A 16 -33.61 -19.31 17.95
N TYR A 17 -33.37 -19.39 16.65
CA TYR A 17 -32.60 -18.44 15.84
C TYR A 17 -33.29 -17.06 15.82
N ARG A 18 -32.92 -16.16 16.73
CA ARG A 18 -33.24 -14.74 16.62
C ARG A 18 -32.18 -14.05 15.76
N PRO A 19 -32.55 -13.19 14.78
CA PRO A 19 -31.62 -12.26 14.17
C PRO A 19 -31.29 -11.13 15.16
N GLY A 20 -30.51 -11.45 16.20
CA GLY A 20 -29.93 -10.48 17.11
C GLY A 20 -28.73 -9.79 16.45
N CYS A 21 -28.54 -8.50 16.74
CA CYS A 21 -27.46 -7.71 16.16
C CYS A 21 -26.08 -8.28 16.55
N GLY A 22 -25.32 -8.78 15.58
CA GLY A 22 -23.91 -9.10 15.75
C GLY A 22 -23.04 -7.82 15.81
N PRO A 23 -21.84 -7.89 16.42
CA PRO A 23 -20.93 -6.75 16.52
C PRO A 23 -20.35 -6.34 15.16
N SER A 24 -19.80 -5.12 15.15
CA SER A 24 -18.79 -4.56 14.22
C SER A 24 -18.78 -4.97 12.74
N ARG A 25 -18.81 -3.95 11.87
CA ARG A 25 -18.35 -4.11 10.48
C ARG A 25 -16.82 -4.11 10.44
N CYS A 26 -16.20 -5.29 10.58
CA CYS A 26 -14.80 -5.51 10.19
C CYS A 26 -14.58 -4.98 8.74
N PRO A 27 -13.61 -4.07 8.50
CA PRO A 27 -13.37 -3.48 7.18
C PRO A 27 -12.43 -4.33 6.30
N LEU A 28 -11.83 -5.39 6.85
CA LEU A 28 -10.85 -6.24 6.17
C LEU A 28 -11.51 -7.39 5.39
N PRO A 29 -10.78 -8.06 4.49
CA PRO A 29 -11.20 -9.35 3.92
C PRO A 29 -11.51 -10.40 5.00
N ARG A 30 -12.52 -11.24 4.76
CA ARG A 30 -13.02 -12.26 5.72
C ARG A 30 -11.93 -13.11 6.42
N PRO A 31 -10.86 -13.60 5.75
CA PRO A 31 -9.79 -14.34 6.44
C PRO A 31 -9.10 -13.55 7.56
N LEU A 32 -8.99 -12.23 7.38
CA LEU A 32 -8.39 -11.31 8.35
C LEU A 32 -9.39 -10.80 9.40
N CYS A 33 -10.70 -10.91 9.17
CA CYS A 33 -11.69 -10.58 10.20
C CYS A 33 -11.67 -11.53 11.40
N ASN A 34 -11.17 -12.77 11.23
CA ASN A 34 -10.89 -13.66 12.37
C ASN A 34 -9.69 -13.20 13.21
N LEU A 35 -8.92 -12.23 12.71
CA LEU A 35 -7.82 -11.54 13.39
C LEU A 35 -8.22 -10.09 13.77
N TRP A 36 -9.47 -9.70 13.59
CA TRP A 36 -9.97 -8.37 13.95
C TRP A 36 -10.43 -8.38 15.41
N PRO A 37 -10.00 -7.44 16.27
CA PRO A 37 -10.18 -7.51 17.71
C PRO A 37 -11.60 -7.08 18.17
N ASP A 38 -12.61 -7.87 17.81
CA ASP A 38 -14.02 -7.63 18.20
C ASP A 38 -14.39 -8.12 19.61
N ASN A 39 -13.46 -8.77 20.33
CA ASN A 39 -13.71 -9.32 21.67
C ASN A 39 -12.51 -9.17 22.64
N GLY A 40 -12.17 -7.94 23.01
CA GLY A 40 -11.55 -7.63 24.32
C GLY A 40 -10.13 -8.13 24.65
N TYR A 41 -9.47 -8.89 23.78
CA TYR A 41 -8.07 -9.30 23.96
C TYR A 41 -7.12 -8.29 23.31
N GLU A 42 -6.11 -7.82 24.04
CA GLU A 42 -5.05 -6.93 23.52
C GLU A 42 -3.94 -7.65 22.72
N ASP A 43 -4.22 -8.86 22.23
CA ASP A 43 -3.21 -9.79 21.76
C ASP A 43 -2.45 -9.27 20.54
N ASP A 44 -1.16 -9.57 20.54
CA ASP A 44 -0.17 -9.12 19.56
C ASP A 44 -0.29 -9.89 18.23
N ILE A 45 -1.38 -9.63 17.50
CA ILE A 45 -1.79 -10.32 16.26
C ILE A 45 -0.69 -10.31 15.19
N LEU A 46 0.02 -9.19 15.01
CA LEU A 46 1.08 -9.06 14.01
C LEU A 46 2.44 -9.55 14.52
N GLY A 47 2.62 -9.66 15.84
CA GLY A 47 3.88 -10.06 16.48
C GLY A 47 4.46 -11.39 15.98
N PRO A 48 3.68 -12.49 15.82
CA PRO A 48 4.18 -13.73 15.23
C PRO A 48 4.74 -13.54 13.82
N MET A 49 4.08 -12.75 12.97
CA MET A 49 4.55 -12.44 11.62
C MET A 49 5.83 -11.60 11.66
N ILE A 50 5.87 -10.55 12.48
CA ILE A 50 7.03 -9.67 12.63
C ILE A 50 8.24 -10.43 13.21
N ARG A 51 8.04 -11.30 14.20
CA ARG A 51 9.10 -12.15 14.75
C ARG A 51 9.61 -13.18 13.74
N ALA A 52 8.74 -13.74 12.89
CA ALA A 52 9.14 -14.63 11.81
C ALA A 52 9.93 -13.90 10.70
N LEU A 53 9.48 -12.70 10.31
CA LEU A 53 10.17 -11.84 9.33
C LEU A 53 11.55 -11.40 9.86
N LYS A 54 11.63 -11.01 11.14
CA LYS A 54 12.89 -10.69 11.81
C LYS A 54 13.85 -11.87 11.78
N ALA A 55 13.46 -13.03 12.31
CA ALA A 55 14.33 -14.21 12.35
C ALA A 55 14.78 -14.67 10.94
N SER A 56 13.91 -14.56 9.94
CA SER A 56 14.26 -14.85 8.54
C SER A 56 15.27 -13.85 7.97
N SER A 57 15.13 -12.57 8.31
CA SER A 57 16.06 -11.51 7.89
C SER A 57 17.40 -11.62 8.61
N GLU A 58 17.41 -11.94 9.90
CA GLU A 58 18.62 -12.15 10.69
C GLU A 58 19.43 -13.36 10.20
N ALA A 59 18.74 -14.44 9.80
CA ALA A 59 19.36 -15.59 9.16
C ALA A 59 19.90 -15.28 7.75
N ALA A 60 19.19 -14.48 6.95
CA ALA A 60 19.59 -14.12 5.59
C ALA A 60 20.72 -13.07 5.52
N LEU A 61 20.85 -12.23 6.54
CA LEU A 61 21.88 -11.18 6.65
C LEU A 61 23.09 -11.59 7.51
N GLU A 62 23.03 -12.75 8.16
CA GLU A 62 24.00 -13.24 9.17
C GLU A 62 24.26 -12.22 10.30
N ARG A 63 23.27 -11.37 10.59
CA ARG A 63 23.39 -10.18 11.47
C ARG A 63 22.08 -9.89 12.18
N GLN A 64 22.16 -9.33 13.38
CA GLN A 64 20.98 -8.89 14.13
C GLN A 64 20.23 -7.76 13.40
N VAL A 65 18.90 -7.82 13.41
CA VAL A 65 18.02 -6.77 12.89
C VAL A 65 17.40 -6.04 14.08
N VAL A 66 17.84 -4.80 14.28
CA VAL A 66 17.39 -3.92 15.38
C VAL A 66 16.38 -2.88 14.91
N GLU A 67 16.43 -2.50 13.63
CA GLU A 67 15.55 -1.50 13.03
C GLU A 67 14.78 -2.07 11.84
N VAL A 68 13.50 -1.73 11.74
CA VAL A 68 12.59 -2.03 10.62
C VAL A 68 11.70 -0.82 10.40
N LEU A 69 11.52 -0.42 9.15
CA LEU A 69 10.56 0.61 8.76
C LEU A 69 9.33 -0.04 8.13
N LEU A 70 8.14 0.40 8.55
CA LEU A 70 6.90 0.04 7.86
C LEU A 70 6.63 1.00 6.70
N GLY A 71 6.33 0.44 5.54
CA GLY A 71 5.40 1.05 4.60
C GLY A 71 3.96 0.62 4.95
N VAL A 72 3.01 1.53 4.82
CA VAL A 72 1.57 1.22 4.95
C VAL A 72 0.85 1.42 3.61
N PRO A 73 -0.14 0.58 3.27
CA PRO A 73 -1.05 0.89 2.17
C PRO A 73 -1.76 2.21 2.48
N TYR A 74 -2.14 2.98 1.46
CA TYR A 74 -2.86 4.22 1.72
C TYR A 74 -4.26 3.92 2.30
N LEU A 75 -4.54 4.51 3.45
CA LEU A 75 -5.81 4.45 4.15
C LEU A 75 -6.17 5.87 4.62
N PRO A 76 -7.45 6.30 4.55
CA PRO A 76 -7.82 7.63 5.00
C PRO A 76 -7.53 7.80 6.51
N PRO A 77 -7.06 8.98 6.95
CA PRO A 77 -6.63 9.23 8.34
C PRO A 77 -7.82 9.21 9.32
N THR A 78 -8.16 8.00 9.74
CA THR A 78 -9.31 7.64 10.57
C THR A 78 -8.84 6.88 11.80
N ASP A 79 -9.68 6.80 12.84
CA ASP A 79 -9.39 6.01 14.05
C ASP A 79 -8.95 4.58 13.75
N ALA A 80 -9.48 3.96 12.68
CA ALA A 80 -9.11 2.62 12.25
C ALA A 80 -7.70 2.55 11.64
N PHE A 81 -7.28 3.59 10.90
CA PHE A 81 -5.90 3.71 10.41
C PHE A 81 -4.92 3.92 11.55
N TYR A 82 -5.18 4.87 12.46
CA TYR A 82 -4.28 5.12 13.59
C TYR A 82 -4.15 3.90 14.50
N LYS A 83 -5.25 3.19 14.80
CA LYS A 83 -5.21 1.91 15.54
C LYS A 83 -4.40 0.82 14.83
N LEU A 84 -4.41 0.77 13.49
CA LEU A 84 -3.59 -0.18 12.73
C LEU A 84 -2.10 0.17 12.82
N VAL A 85 -1.77 1.46 12.72
CA VAL A 85 -0.38 1.95 12.91
C VAL A 85 0.08 1.64 14.33
N ASP A 86 -0.65 2.07 15.36
CA ASP A 86 -0.32 1.83 16.78
C ASP A 86 -0.18 0.34 17.11
N ALA A 87 -1.01 -0.53 16.51
CA ALA A 87 -0.91 -1.98 16.66
C ALA A 87 0.39 -2.53 16.03
N ALA A 88 0.72 -2.15 14.80
CA ALA A 88 1.98 -2.54 14.17
C ALA A 88 3.20 -2.04 14.97
N ASP A 89 3.10 -0.82 15.50
CA ASP A 89 4.12 -0.18 16.33
C ASP A 89 4.30 -0.90 17.70
N LYS A 90 3.20 -1.39 18.32
CA LYS A 90 3.22 -2.30 19.48
C LYS A 90 3.92 -3.62 19.12
N SER A 91 3.56 -4.23 17.98
CA SER A 91 4.14 -5.50 17.51
C SER A 91 5.63 -5.42 17.15
N LEU A 92 6.09 -4.31 16.57
CA LEU A 92 7.53 -4.05 16.35
C LEU A 92 8.27 -4.00 17.69
N ARG A 93 7.80 -3.20 18.64
CA ARG A 93 8.41 -3.08 19.98
C ARG A 93 8.45 -4.44 20.70
N ASN A 94 7.38 -5.23 20.62
CA ASN A 94 7.31 -6.60 21.14
C ASN A 94 8.28 -7.59 20.48
N ALA A 95 8.76 -7.32 19.26
CA ALA A 95 9.77 -8.11 18.56
C ALA A 95 11.21 -7.63 18.82
N GLY A 96 11.39 -6.63 19.69
CA GLY A 96 12.67 -5.97 19.91
C GLY A 96 13.15 -5.26 18.63
N LEU A 97 12.25 -4.55 17.96
CA LEU A 97 12.52 -3.70 16.81
C LEU A 97 12.13 -2.25 17.10
N SER A 98 12.96 -1.31 16.68
CA SER A 98 12.61 0.11 16.55
C SER A 98 12.26 0.45 15.10
N SER A 99 11.37 1.44 14.92
CA SER A 99 11.20 2.12 13.63
C SER A 99 11.76 3.54 13.77
N PRO A 100 12.85 3.91 13.07
CA PRO A 100 13.47 5.24 13.20
C PRO A 100 12.59 6.37 12.64
N ARG A 101 11.51 6.04 11.90
CA ARG A 101 10.49 6.99 11.41
C ARG A 101 9.09 6.39 11.56
N ARG A 102 8.05 7.25 11.51
CA ARG A 102 6.67 6.78 11.35
C ARG A 102 6.49 6.16 9.97
N ALA A 103 5.56 5.21 9.86
CA ALA A 103 5.20 4.63 8.58
C ALA A 103 4.65 5.70 7.61
N GLN A 104 5.06 5.63 6.35
CA GLN A 104 4.52 6.44 5.25
C GLN A 104 3.92 5.52 4.17
N HIS A 105 3.28 6.13 3.18
CA HIS A 105 2.47 5.39 2.21
C HIS A 105 3.33 4.68 1.15
N ASN A 106 3.01 3.42 0.86
CA ASN A 106 3.76 2.59 -0.10
C ASN A 106 3.95 3.24 -1.48
N GLY A 107 2.98 4.04 -1.94
CA GLY A 107 3.04 4.76 -3.22
C GLY A 107 4.15 5.81 -3.30
N GLN A 108 4.45 6.52 -2.19
CA GLN A 108 5.54 7.49 -2.11
C GLN A 108 6.89 6.79 -2.27
N TYR A 109 7.13 5.73 -1.48
CA TYR A 109 8.36 4.95 -1.60
C TYR A 109 8.48 4.27 -2.97
N ALA A 110 7.40 3.75 -3.54
CA ALA A 110 7.42 3.19 -4.89
C ALA A 110 7.76 4.25 -5.96
N GLY A 111 7.38 5.52 -5.75
CA GLY A 111 7.81 6.65 -6.57
C GLY A 111 9.32 6.86 -6.54
N ILE A 112 9.93 6.83 -5.35
CA ILE A 112 11.39 6.98 -5.16
C ILE A 112 12.16 5.86 -5.91
N ASP A 113 11.71 4.60 -5.88
CA ASP A 113 12.29 3.49 -6.66
C ASP A 113 12.19 3.70 -8.19
N LYS A 114 11.26 4.54 -8.64
CA LYS A 114 11.08 4.91 -10.06
C LYS A 114 11.66 6.28 -10.42
N GLY A 115 12.40 6.91 -9.51
CA GLY A 115 13.08 8.19 -9.74
C GLY A 115 12.20 9.43 -9.58
N VAL A 116 10.96 9.28 -9.11
CA VAL A 116 10.04 10.42 -8.90
C VAL A 116 10.57 11.27 -7.73
N ASN A 117 10.83 12.55 -8.00
CA ASN A 117 11.40 13.55 -7.09
C ASN A 117 12.71 13.11 -6.41
N PHE A 118 13.48 12.21 -7.05
CA PHE A 118 14.72 11.67 -6.51
C PHE A 118 15.80 12.75 -6.34
N ASP A 119 15.94 13.66 -7.32
CA ASP A 119 16.95 14.71 -7.30
C ASP A 119 16.71 15.75 -6.19
N CYS A 120 15.47 15.91 -5.70
CA CYS A 120 15.18 16.72 -4.51
C CYS A 120 15.62 16.05 -3.19
N LEU A 121 15.53 14.72 -3.12
CA LEU A 121 15.93 13.94 -1.94
C LEU A 121 17.45 13.83 -1.84
N PHE A 122 18.12 13.75 -2.99
CA PHE A 122 19.56 13.60 -3.12
C PHE A 122 20.11 14.64 -4.11
N PRO A 123 20.13 15.93 -3.72
CA PRO A 123 20.63 16.98 -4.59
C PRO A 123 22.06 16.67 -5.05
N PRO A 124 22.37 16.86 -6.35
CA PRO A 124 23.72 16.62 -6.84
C PRO A 124 24.73 17.53 -6.13
N PRO A 125 26.02 17.15 -6.06
CA PRO A 125 27.07 18.02 -5.56
C PRO A 125 27.00 19.40 -6.21
N LEU A 126 27.23 20.46 -5.43
CA LEU A 126 27.05 21.87 -5.81
C LEU A 126 27.70 22.26 -7.15
N ASP A 127 28.76 21.55 -7.54
CA ASP A 127 29.51 21.76 -8.78
C ASP A 127 28.79 21.23 -10.06
N ILE A 128 27.69 20.49 -9.93
CA ILE A 128 26.94 19.86 -11.03
C ILE A 128 25.52 20.44 -11.14
N GLN A 129 25.42 21.76 -11.25
CA GLN A 129 24.18 22.42 -11.70
C GLN A 129 23.92 22.08 -13.17
N ARG A 130 23.11 21.04 -13.42
CA ARG A 130 22.49 20.85 -14.74
C ARG A 130 21.41 21.91 -14.91
N GLY A 131 21.51 22.72 -15.96
CA GLY A 131 20.54 23.76 -16.29
C GLY A 131 19.25 23.24 -16.91
N GLU A 132 18.73 22.12 -16.41
CA GLU A 132 17.36 21.67 -16.64
C GLU A 132 16.60 21.98 -15.35
N GLU A 133 15.71 22.98 -15.39
CA GLU A 133 14.74 23.20 -14.31
C GLU A 133 13.89 21.93 -14.21
N ALA A 134 13.87 21.30 -13.03
CA ALA A 134 12.93 20.22 -12.78
C ALA A 134 11.51 20.79 -12.76
N ASP A 135 10.53 20.10 -13.36
CA ASP A 135 9.12 20.28 -12.99
C ASP A 135 9.01 19.79 -11.53
N ASP A 136 9.27 20.67 -10.55
CA ASP A 136 9.27 20.32 -9.11
C ASP A 136 7.89 19.78 -8.66
N ASP A 137 6.82 20.25 -9.32
CA ASP A 137 5.43 19.85 -9.15
C ASP A 137 5.03 18.69 -10.09
N LEU A 138 4.99 17.45 -9.58
CA LEU A 138 4.54 16.28 -10.35
C LEU A 138 3.18 15.73 -9.90
N VAL A 139 2.32 15.38 -10.87
CA VAL A 139 1.11 14.58 -10.62
C VAL A 139 1.42 13.10 -10.83
N VAL A 140 1.30 12.30 -9.78
CA VAL A 140 1.74 10.91 -9.76
C VAL A 140 0.56 9.96 -9.52
N LEU A 141 0.27 9.08 -10.48
CA LEU A 141 -0.67 7.97 -10.32
C LEU A 141 0.04 6.76 -9.73
N ALA A 142 -0.15 6.53 -8.43
CA ALA A 142 0.37 5.39 -7.69
C ALA A 142 -0.70 4.29 -7.57
N ILE A 143 -0.37 3.08 -8.01
CA ILE A 143 -1.26 1.91 -8.11
C ILE A 143 -0.64 0.72 -7.37
N GLU A 144 -1.28 0.32 -6.28
CA GLU A 144 -0.93 -0.82 -5.45
C GLU A 144 -1.74 -2.05 -5.88
N ALA A 145 -1.10 -2.96 -6.61
CA ALA A 145 -1.70 -4.18 -7.15
C ALA A 145 -1.30 -5.39 -6.27
N THR A 146 -2.27 -5.92 -5.52
CA THR A 146 -2.08 -7.09 -4.65
C THR A 146 -3.05 -8.21 -5.03
N ARG A 147 -2.78 -9.42 -4.54
CA ARG A 147 -3.64 -10.60 -4.78
C ARG A 147 -5.07 -10.40 -4.33
N HIS A 148 -5.26 -9.62 -3.25
CA HIS A 148 -6.55 -9.41 -2.61
C HIS A 148 -7.23 -8.08 -2.95
N SER A 149 -6.49 -7.05 -3.39
CA SER A 149 -7.06 -5.74 -3.69
C SER A 149 -6.21 -4.92 -4.65
N LEU A 150 -6.88 -4.00 -5.35
CA LEU A 150 -6.24 -2.89 -6.06
C LEU A 150 -6.51 -1.59 -5.29
N SER A 151 -5.49 -0.75 -5.09
CA SER A 151 -5.67 0.64 -4.64
C SER A 151 -5.05 1.58 -5.67
N LEU A 152 -5.76 2.65 -6.01
CA LEU A 152 -5.30 3.70 -6.91
C LEU A 152 -5.34 5.04 -6.18
N SER A 153 -4.29 5.83 -6.35
CA SER A 153 -4.14 7.13 -5.71
C SER A 153 -3.42 8.09 -6.65
N ILE A 154 -3.95 9.31 -6.78
CA ILE A 154 -3.27 10.41 -7.46
C ILE A 154 -2.70 11.33 -6.38
N TRP A 155 -1.41 11.61 -6.52
CA TRP A 155 -0.64 12.44 -5.63
C TRP A 155 -0.20 13.72 -6.33
N HIS A 156 -0.21 14.83 -5.60
CA HIS A 156 0.68 15.95 -5.86
C HIS A 156 2.00 15.63 -5.15
N ALA A 157 3.12 15.73 -5.87
CA ALA A 157 4.45 15.41 -5.36
C ALA A 157 5.37 16.59 -5.65
N GLU A 158 5.68 17.38 -4.63
CA GLU A 158 6.56 18.55 -4.64
C GLU A 158 7.79 18.23 -3.78
N CYS A 159 8.92 17.86 -4.41
CA CYS A 159 10.14 17.42 -3.73
C CYS A 159 9.92 16.42 -2.56
N THR A 160 9.86 16.90 -1.31
CA THR A 160 9.63 16.10 -0.10
C THR A 160 8.16 15.93 0.29
N MET A 161 7.26 16.77 -0.23
CA MET A 161 5.82 16.76 0.05
C MET A 161 5.10 15.82 -0.91
N TRP A 162 4.19 15.01 -0.38
CA TRP A 162 3.34 14.09 -1.15
C TRP A 162 1.92 14.17 -0.59
N GLU A 163 1.02 14.83 -1.31
CA GLU A 163 -0.38 15.05 -0.90
C GLU A 163 -1.37 14.29 -1.79
N SER A 164 -2.34 13.59 -1.19
CA SER A 164 -3.31 12.77 -1.94
C SER A 164 -4.44 13.63 -2.51
N ILE A 165 -4.50 13.78 -3.83
CA ILE A 165 -5.55 14.54 -4.52
C ILE A 165 -6.82 13.69 -4.68
N ARG A 166 -6.67 12.44 -5.15
CA ARG A 166 -7.79 11.52 -5.43
C ARG A 166 -7.42 10.08 -5.14
N GLN A 167 -8.43 9.26 -4.84
CA GLN A 167 -8.23 7.89 -4.37
C GLN A 167 -9.43 6.99 -4.67
N ALA A 168 -9.15 5.71 -4.97
CA ALA A 168 -10.07 4.61 -4.71
C ALA A 168 -9.25 3.44 -4.14
N LEU A 169 -9.60 3.03 -2.93
CA LEU A 169 -8.74 2.22 -2.07
C LEU A 169 -9.40 0.85 -1.83
N GLN A 170 -8.57 -0.18 -1.63
CA GLN A 170 -9.01 -1.50 -1.20
C GLN A 170 -10.14 -2.10 -2.08
N LEU A 171 -9.97 -2.00 -3.41
CA LEU A 171 -10.93 -2.52 -4.38
C LEU A 171 -10.81 -4.05 -4.44
N PHE A 172 -11.38 -4.74 -3.45
CA PHE A 172 -11.25 -6.19 -3.27
C PHE A 172 -11.79 -7.03 -4.45
N LYS A 173 -12.64 -6.44 -5.30
CA LYS A 173 -13.14 -7.07 -6.54
C LYS A 173 -12.14 -7.01 -7.71
N LEU A 174 -11.05 -6.24 -7.57
CA LEU A 174 -10.05 -5.97 -8.60
C LEU A 174 -8.62 -6.36 -8.19
N GLY A 175 -8.44 -7.05 -7.06
CA GLY A 175 -7.19 -7.78 -6.78
C GLY A 175 -6.98 -8.93 -7.76
N SER A 176 -5.75 -9.39 -7.97
CA SER A 176 -5.44 -10.33 -9.06
C SER A 176 -6.15 -11.67 -8.98
N ILE A 177 -6.50 -12.16 -7.78
CA ILE A 177 -7.32 -13.36 -7.61
C ILE A 177 -8.72 -13.14 -8.20
N ALA A 178 -9.34 -11.99 -7.92
CA ALA A 178 -10.66 -11.65 -8.43
C ALA A 178 -10.65 -11.40 -9.95
N LEU A 179 -9.63 -10.70 -10.47
CA LEU A 179 -9.43 -10.53 -11.91
C LEU A 179 -9.23 -11.87 -12.62
N THR A 180 -8.42 -12.77 -12.06
CA THR A 180 -8.14 -14.09 -12.64
C THR A 180 -9.39 -14.97 -12.69
N VAL A 181 -10.16 -15.04 -11.60
CA VAL A 181 -11.47 -15.73 -11.60
C VAL A 181 -12.43 -15.13 -12.64
N CYS A 182 -12.39 -13.82 -12.85
CA CYS A 182 -13.22 -13.14 -13.84
C CYS A 182 -12.78 -13.44 -15.29
N ARG A 183 -11.47 -13.57 -15.54
CA ARG A 183 -10.89 -14.05 -16.81
C ARG A 183 -11.29 -15.50 -17.10
N GLU A 184 -11.19 -16.39 -16.12
CA GLU A 184 -11.60 -17.80 -16.23
C GLU A 184 -13.11 -17.95 -16.53
N GLN A 185 -13.94 -17.08 -15.96
CA GLN A 185 -15.39 -17.04 -16.19
C GLN A 185 -15.80 -16.27 -17.46
N GLN A 186 -14.84 -15.68 -18.19
CA GLN A 186 -15.05 -14.82 -19.37
C GLN A 186 -16.05 -13.67 -19.11
N ASP A 187 -16.08 -13.14 -17.89
CA ASP A 187 -17.01 -12.08 -17.50
C ASP A 187 -16.38 -10.69 -17.76
N PRO A 188 -16.86 -9.91 -18.75
CA PRO A 188 -16.26 -8.62 -19.08
C PRO A 188 -16.48 -7.56 -17.99
N ARG A 189 -17.39 -7.80 -17.03
CA ARG A 189 -17.78 -6.79 -16.03
C ARG A 189 -16.63 -6.36 -15.12
N CYS A 190 -15.67 -7.23 -14.81
CA CYS A 190 -14.53 -6.84 -13.95
C CYS A 190 -13.54 -5.93 -14.68
N LEU A 191 -13.28 -6.18 -15.97
CA LEU A 191 -12.40 -5.35 -16.77
C LEU A 191 -13.05 -3.98 -17.06
N HIS A 192 -14.36 -3.95 -17.35
CA HIS A 192 -15.09 -2.68 -17.46
C HIS A 192 -15.17 -1.91 -16.13
N GLU A 193 -15.30 -2.58 -14.98
CA GLU A 193 -15.28 -1.91 -13.67
C GLU A 193 -13.89 -1.36 -13.33
N LEU A 194 -12.82 -2.09 -13.68
CA LEU A 194 -11.44 -1.60 -13.60
C LEU A 194 -11.24 -0.36 -14.47
N GLU A 195 -11.59 -0.45 -15.76
CA GLU A 195 -11.51 0.65 -16.72
C GLU A 195 -12.30 1.87 -16.24
N ARG A 196 -13.55 1.68 -15.80
CA ARG A 196 -14.41 2.72 -15.24
C ARG A 196 -13.79 3.41 -14.03
N ILE A 197 -13.16 2.67 -13.12
CA ILE A 197 -12.54 3.24 -11.91
C ILE A 197 -11.24 3.97 -12.25
N VAL A 198 -10.37 3.41 -13.09
CA VAL A 198 -9.16 4.12 -13.58
C VAL A 198 -9.60 5.43 -14.22
N ARG A 199 -10.53 5.38 -15.18
CA ARG A 199 -11.07 6.53 -15.93
C ARG A 199 -11.69 7.59 -15.03
N GLN A 200 -12.39 7.19 -13.98
CA GLN A 200 -13.00 8.09 -12.99
C GLN A 200 -11.95 8.83 -12.15
N ILE A 201 -10.87 8.16 -11.74
CA ILE A 201 -9.81 8.74 -10.91
C ILE A 201 -8.94 9.68 -11.75
N THR A 202 -8.52 9.21 -12.92
CA THR A 202 -7.58 9.89 -13.82
C THR A 202 -8.21 10.98 -14.69
N ALA A 203 -9.53 11.20 -14.60
CA ALA A 203 -10.23 12.24 -15.37
C ALA A 203 -9.66 13.65 -15.14
N VAL A 204 -9.47 14.42 -16.20
CA VAL A 204 -9.01 15.82 -16.13
C VAL A 204 -10.16 16.84 -16.19
N PRO A 205 -9.99 18.05 -15.63
CA PRO A 205 -8.79 18.53 -14.92
C PRO A 205 -8.59 17.88 -13.54
N ILE A 206 -7.35 17.88 -13.05
CA ILE A 206 -6.97 17.44 -11.70
C ILE A 206 -6.69 18.68 -10.86
N ASP A 207 -7.65 19.06 -10.02
CA ASP A 207 -7.55 20.17 -9.07
C ASP A 207 -6.86 19.71 -7.78
N ALA A 208 -5.76 20.37 -7.42
CA ALA A 208 -4.94 20.09 -6.23
C ALA A 208 -5.13 21.13 -5.10
N GLY A 209 -6.19 21.95 -5.12
CA GLY A 209 -6.45 22.96 -4.09
C GLY A 209 -5.59 24.23 -4.18
N GLY A 210 -4.89 24.41 -5.30
CA GLY A 210 -4.07 25.59 -5.61
C GLY A 210 -3.59 25.58 -7.05
N SER A 211 -3.07 24.44 -7.50
CA SER A 211 -2.73 24.15 -8.90
C SER A 211 -3.79 23.28 -9.58
N VAL A 212 -3.96 23.45 -10.89
CA VAL A 212 -4.90 22.66 -11.72
C VAL A 212 -4.14 22.04 -12.89
N TYR A 213 -4.08 20.71 -12.91
CA TYR A 213 -3.27 19.94 -13.85
C TYR A 213 -4.12 19.34 -14.99
N ASP A 214 -3.56 19.40 -16.20
CA ASP A 214 -4.13 18.84 -17.44
C ASP A 214 -3.56 17.45 -17.79
N ARG A 215 -2.61 16.94 -17.00
CA ARG A 215 -1.91 15.68 -17.23
C ARG A 215 -1.52 14.97 -15.93
N ILE A 216 -1.35 13.66 -16.02
CA ILE A 216 -0.60 12.86 -15.04
C ILE A 216 0.85 12.79 -15.51
N SER A 217 1.78 13.33 -14.71
CA SER A 217 3.21 13.41 -15.03
C SER A 217 3.89 12.04 -14.96
N ALA A 218 3.52 11.19 -13.99
CA ALA A 218 4.15 9.88 -13.76
C ALA A 218 3.14 8.79 -13.36
N VAL A 219 3.45 7.53 -13.69
CA VAL A 219 2.64 6.35 -13.32
C VAL A 219 3.52 5.28 -12.68
N VAL A 220 3.16 4.87 -11.46
CA VAL A 220 3.90 3.95 -10.61
C VAL A 220 2.98 2.78 -10.25
N VAL A 221 3.20 1.61 -10.87
CA VAL A 221 2.50 0.36 -10.53
C VAL A 221 3.44 -0.50 -9.68
N PHE A 222 2.97 -0.95 -8.52
CA PHE A 222 3.77 -1.69 -7.54
C PHE A 222 2.92 -2.72 -6.77
N GLY A 223 3.58 -3.62 -6.04
CA GLY A 223 2.94 -4.73 -5.33
C GLY A 223 2.96 -6.05 -6.11
N GLU A 224 2.45 -7.11 -5.48
CA GLU A 224 2.52 -8.52 -5.94
C GLU A 224 2.24 -8.69 -7.43
N ASP A 225 1.24 -8.00 -7.96
CA ASP A 225 0.70 -8.20 -9.31
C ASP A 225 0.94 -6.98 -10.24
N ALA A 226 1.95 -6.17 -9.94
CA ALA A 226 2.29 -4.97 -10.71
C ALA A 226 2.61 -5.22 -12.21
N GLU A 227 2.92 -6.46 -12.57
CA GLU A 227 3.26 -6.91 -13.92
C GLU A 227 2.07 -7.58 -14.65
N ASP A 228 0.86 -7.59 -14.06
CA ASP A 228 -0.34 -8.10 -14.74
C ASP A 228 -0.61 -7.33 -16.04
N GLN A 229 -0.75 -8.07 -17.14
CA GLN A 229 -0.80 -7.49 -18.48
C GLN A 229 -2.13 -6.77 -18.76
N ASP A 230 -3.24 -7.25 -18.20
CA ASP A 230 -4.56 -6.65 -18.41
C ASP A 230 -4.69 -5.34 -17.61
N LEU A 231 -4.21 -5.33 -16.36
CA LEU A 231 -4.09 -4.12 -15.56
C LEU A 231 -3.26 -3.05 -16.29
N ASN A 232 -2.05 -3.41 -16.74
CA ASN A 232 -1.18 -2.50 -17.48
C ASN A 232 -1.76 -2.07 -18.85
N SER A 233 -2.57 -2.91 -19.49
CA SER A 233 -3.27 -2.60 -20.74
C SER A 233 -4.42 -1.60 -20.53
N VAL A 234 -5.25 -1.81 -19.50
CA VAL A 234 -6.35 -0.90 -19.15
C VAL A 234 -5.82 0.46 -18.71
N ILE A 235 -4.79 0.48 -17.86
CA ILE A 235 -4.11 1.73 -17.46
C ILE A 235 -3.61 2.48 -18.69
N ARG A 236 -2.88 1.81 -19.60
CA ARG A 236 -2.36 2.44 -20.82
C ARG A 236 -3.48 2.99 -21.69
N THR A 237 -4.52 2.21 -21.93
CA THR A 237 -5.65 2.59 -22.81
C THR A 237 -6.36 3.83 -22.28
N VAL A 238 -6.79 3.81 -21.01
CA VAL A 238 -7.51 4.93 -20.40
C VAL A 238 -6.67 6.21 -20.36
N LEU A 239 -5.37 6.09 -20.04
CA LEU A 239 -4.48 7.24 -20.06
C LEU A 239 -4.24 7.76 -21.49
N GLN A 240 -4.14 6.90 -22.51
CA GLN A 240 -3.99 7.35 -23.91
C GLN A 240 -5.26 8.02 -24.46
N GLU A 241 -6.44 7.66 -23.97
CA GLU A 241 -7.69 8.36 -24.32
C GLU A 241 -7.82 9.74 -23.66
N GLN A 242 -7.23 9.92 -22.47
CA GLN A 242 -7.27 11.19 -21.72
C GLN A 242 -6.09 12.12 -22.04
N TYR A 243 -4.93 11.57 -22.42
CA TYR A 243 -3.68 12.29 -22.60
C TYR A 243 -3.09 12.03 -23.99
N SER A 244 -3.06 13.06 -24.84
CA SER A 244 -2.68 13.00 -26.25
C SER A 244 -1.19 12.75 -26.46
N ASN A 245 -0.76 11.48 -26.34
CA ASN A 245 0.60 10.96 -26.56
C ASN A 245 1.71 11.48 -25.63
N SER A 246 1.44 12.45 -24.74
CA SER A 246 2.43 13.17 -23.93
C SER A 246 2.76 12.55 -22.56
N ILE A 247 2.40 11.28 -22.31
CA ILE A 247 2.66 10.61 -21.03
C ILE A 247 4.17 10.40 -20.84
N ILE A 248 4.78 11.14 -19.90
CA ILE A 248 6.22 11.05 -19.63
C ILE A 248 6.52 9.74 -18.87
N ARG A 249 6.98 8.74 -19.63
CA ARG A 249 7.65 7.51 -19.19
C ARG A 249 6.97 6.72 -18.05
N LEU A 250 6.26 5.67 -18.47
CA LEU A 250 5.95 4.47 -17.69
C LEU A 250 7.11 4.08 -16.73
N GLY A 251 6.81 3.95 -15.43
CA GLY A 251 7.77 3.64 -14.36
C GLY A 251 8.49 2.29 -14.46
N THR A 252 8.31 1.51 -15.54
CA THR A 252 9.02 0.24 -15.77
C THR A 252 10.47 0.42 -16.25
N ARG A 253 10.86 1.62 -16.72
CA ARG A 253 12.19 1.86 -17.33
C ARG A 253 13.23 2.60 -16.48
N ALA A 254 12.87 3.22 -15.36
CA ALA A 254 13.83 3.98 -14.55
C ALA A 254 14.86 3.07 -13.84
N SER A 255 14.38 2.14 -13.02
CA SER A 255 15.23 1.14 -12.34
C SER A 255 15.37 -0.17 -13.10
N GLY A 256 14.51 -0.45 -14.09
CA GLY A 256 14.46 -1.74 -14.81
C GLY A 256 14.06 -2.94 -13.94
N GLN A 257 13.69 -2.70 -12.67
CA GLN A 257 13.40 -3.73 -11.67
C GLN A 257 11.90 -3.88 -11.42
N SER A 258 11.50 -5.13 -11.15
CA SER A 258 10.12 -5.56 -10.88
C SER A 258 9.37 -4.66 -9.91
N GLY A 259 8.07 -4.43 -10.18
CA GLY A 259 7.19 -3.61 -9.35
C GLY A 259 6.89 -4.20 -7.97
N THR A 260 7.06 -5.51 -7.78
CA THR A 260 6.68 -6.23 -6.55
C THR A 260 7.29 -5.66 -5.28
N PHE A 261 8.56 -5.24 -5.33
CA PHE A 261 9.29 -4.72 -4.17
C PHE A 261 9.63 -3.22 -4.30
N ALA A 262 8.99 -2.48 -5.20
CA ALA A 262 9.33 -1.07 -5.46
C ALA A 262 9.22 -0.19 -4.20
N ALA A 263 8.15 -0.33 -3.41
CA ALA A 263 8.01 0.40 -2.14
C ALA A 263 9.14 0.06 -1.15
N SER A 264 9.48 -1.23 -0.99
CA SER A 264 10.56 -1.66 -0.08
C SER A 264 11.95 -1.18 -0.52
N ARG A 265 12.21 -1.13 -1.84
CA ARG A 265 13.48 -0.62 -2.38
C ARG A 265 13.59 0.90 -2.27
N GLY A 266 12.54 1.64 -2.61
CA GLY A 266 12.54 3.10 -2.46
C GLY A 266 12.66 3.56 -1.01
N LEU A 267 12.10 2.80 -0.07
CA LEU A 267 12.30 2.97 1.37
C LEU A 267 13.77 2.75 1.78
N ALA A 268 14.42 1.69 1.28
CA ALA A 268 15.84 1.44 1.53
C ALA A 268 16.75 2.53 0.91
N ILE A 269 16.45 2.94 -0.32
CA ILE A 269 17.11 4.07 -1.02
C ILE A 269 16.99 5.36 -0.20
N MET A 270 15.78 5.68 0.28
CA MET A 270 15.55 6.85 1.12
C MET A 270 16.47 6.83 2.34
N MET A 271 16.51 5.70 3.05
CA MET A 271 17.31 5.54 4.27
C MET A 271 18.82 5.57 4.04
N TRP A 272 19.33 5.00 2.94
CA TRP A 272 20.76 5.03 2.66
C TRP A 272 21.27 6.46 2.48
N GLY A 273 20.65 7.26 1.61
CA GLY A 273 21.09 8.64 1.41
C GLY A 273 20.85 9.56 2.61
N ILE A 274 19.84 9.29 3.46
CA ILE A 274 19.71 9.96 4.77
C ILE A 274 20.92 9.62 5.65
N THR A 275 21.31 8.35 5.72
CA THR A 275 22.43 7.89 6.55
C THR A 275 23.75 8.49 6.07
N GLU A 276 23.97 8.54 4.75
CA GLU A 276 25.14 9.18 4.14
C GLU A 276 25.17 10.69 4.40
N ALA A 277 24.03 11.39 4.31
CA ALA A 277 23.95 12.82 4.60
C ALA A 277 24.21 13.13 6.08
N GLU A 278 23.73 12.31 7.01
CA GLU A 278 24.05 12.43 8.44
C GLU A 278 25.52 12.14 8.73
N GLU A 279 26.12 11.12 8.10
CA GLU A 279 27.54 10.82 8.29
C GLU A 279 28.43 11.92 7.70
N GLN A 280 28.09 12.46 6.52
CA GLN A 280 28.78 13.61 5.95
C GLN A 280 28.71 14.83 6.87
N ARG A 281 27.54 15.17 7.43
CA ARG A 281 27.42 16.27 8.41
C ARG A 281 28.32 16.06 9.62
N ARG A 282 28.31 14.87 10.24
CA ARG A 282 29.19 14.57 11.38
C ARG A 282 30.67 14.66 11.03
N ARG A 283 31.08 14.32 9.80
CA ARG A 283 32.46 14.50 9.33
C ARG A 283 32.82 15.99 9.13
N PHE A 284 31.89 16.83 8.70
CA PHE A 284 32.10 18.29 8.60
C PHE A 284 32.07 18.99 9.97
N GLU A 285 31.29 18.51 10.94
CA GLU A 285 31.21 19.06 12.30
C GLU A 285 32.42 18.69 13.19
N LEU A 286 33.35 17.86 12.69
CA LEU A 286 34.55 17.39 13.38
C LEU A 286 35.87 17.93 12.77
N HIS A 287 35.79 18.94 11.89
CA HIS A 287 36.93 19.54 11.18
C HIS A 287 36.94 21.07 11.26
#